data_AF-A0A949ZYS9-F1
#
_entry.id   AF-A0A949ZYS9-F1
#
_cell.length_a   1.000
_cell.length_b   1.000
_cell.length_c   1.000
_cell.angle_alpha   90.00
_cell.angle_beta   90.00
_cell.angle_gamma   90.00
#
_symmetry.space_group_name_H-M   'P 1'
#
loop_
_entity.id
_entity.type
_entity.pdbx_description
1 polymer ?
#
loop_
_entity_poly.entity_id
_entity_poly.type
_entity_poly.pdbx_seq_one_letter_code
_entity_poly.pdbx_strand_id
1 'polypeptide(L)'
;YRSGAGLEPGKGLFAPRRIPATLDPTSFNARGMAHPRPGQVGRQEFFTTAGRPFCLYVVISGGRSERRPQLATLAVVLRSLRIS
;
A
#
# COMPACT_ATOMS: atom_id res chain seq x y z
N TYR A 1 2.50 12.43 -19.30
CA TYR A 1 3.32 11.63 -18.37
C TYR A 1 4.50 11.05 -19.14
N ARG A 2 5.74 11.45 -18.82
CA ARG A 2 6.95 10.79 -19.34
C ARG A 2 7.44 9.87 -18.24
N SER A 3 7.47 8.55 -18.46
CA SER A 3 8.08 7.64 -17.49
C SER A 3 9.57 7.97 -17.41
N GLY A 4 10.02 8.52 -16.28
CA GLY A 4 11.45 8.64 -16.02
C GLY A 4 12.07 7.25 -16.01
N ALA A 5 13.32 7.13 -16.51
CA ALA A 5 14.03 5.86 -16.63
C ALA A 5 14.31 5.13 -15.30
N GLY A 6 13.91 5.70 -14.15
CA GLY A 6 14.28 5.20 -12.82
C GLY A 6 13.28 4.25 -12.14
N LEU A 7 12.13 3.93 -12.75
CA LEU A 7 11.16 3.00 -12.17
C LEU A 7 11.44 1.57 -12.66
N GLU A 8 12.47 0.96 -12.07
CA GLU A 8 12.90 -0.39 -12.39
C GLU A 8 12.33 -1.42 -11.39
N PRO A 9 11.80 -2.56 -11.87
CA PRO A 9 11.38 -3.65 -10.99
C PRO A 9 12.53 -4.13 -10.11
N GLY A 10 12.26 -4.31 -8.81
CA GLY A 10 13.24 -4.79 -7.85
C GLY A 10 14.32 -3.79 -7.46
N LYS A 11 14.17 -2.50 -7.81
CA LYS A 11 15.08 -1.41 -7.40
C LYS A 11 14.31 -0.22 -6.83
N GLY A 12 15.02 0.61 -6.06
CA GLY A 12 14.47 1.84 -5.47
C GLY A 12 13.16 1.58 -4.73
N LEU A 13 12.12 2.34 -5.09
CA LEU A 13 10.78 2.23 -4.53
C LEU A 13 10.16 0.82 -4.69
N PHE A 14 10.55 0.08 -5.74
CA PHE A 14 10.07 -1.26 -6.04
C PHE A 14 11.02 -2.38 -5.57
N ALA A 15 12.04 -2.04 -4.77
CA ALA A 15 12.99 -3.02 -4.23
C ALA A 15 12.35 -4.16 -3.42
N PRO A 16 11.28 -3.96 -2.62
CA PRO A 16 10.64 -5.06 -1.89
C PRO A 16 10.16 -6.16 -2.83
N ARG A 17 10.54 -7.42 -2.57
CA ARG A 17 10.23 -8.58 -3.45
C ARG A 17 9.05 -9.45 -2.99
N ARG A 18 8.28 -8.96 -2.02
CA ARG A 18 7.16 -9.69 -1.40
C ARG A 18 5.93 -8.81 -1.34
N ILE A 19 4.77 -9.43 -1.45
CA ILE A 19 3.49 -8.77 -1.16
C ILE A 19 3.51 -8.31 0.31
N PRO A 20 3.18 -7.05 0.62
CA PRO A 20 3.07 -6.59 1.99
C PRO A 20 2.06 -7.45 2.78
N ALA A 21 2.50 -8.07 3.87
CA ALA A 21 1.62 -8.94 4.67
C ALA A 21 0.88 -8.16 5.78
N THR A 22 1.49 -7.09 6.28
CA THR A 22 0.95 -6.21 7.32
C THR A 22 1.40 -4.78 7.04
N LEU A 23 0.57 -3.81 7.42
CA LEU A 23 0.89 -2.38 7.33
C LEU A 23 0.78 -1.76 8.72
N ASP A 24 1.72 -0.87 9.05
CA ASP A 24 1.71 -0.14 10.32
C ASP A 24 0.53 0.86 10.34
N PRO A 25 -0.42 0.78 11.29
CA PRO A 25 -1.52 1.73 11.40
C PRO A 25 -1.10 3.20 11.51
N THR A 26 0.07 3.47 12.10
CA THR A 26 0.56 4.83 12.34
C THR A 26 1.11 5.50 11.08
N SER A 27 1.41 4.71 10.04
CA SER A 27 1.93 5.21 8.77
C SER A 27 0.88 5.84 7.85
N PHE A 28 -0.41 5.63 8.14
CA PHE A 28 -1.51 6.18 7.37
C PHE A 28 -1.73 7.64 7.72
N ASN A 29 -1.81 8.49 6.69
CA ASN A 29 -2.03 9.91 6.88
C ASN A 29 -2.76 10.52 5.69
N ALA A 30 -3.28 11.74 5.86
CA ALA A 30 -4.05 12.42 4.80
C ALA A 30 -3.20 12.76 3.56
N ARG A 31 -1.88 12.98 3.74
CA ARG A 31 -0.93 13.28 2.64
C ARG A 31 -0.55 12.04 1.84
N GLY A 32 -0.84 10.84 2.36
CA GLY A 32 -0.67 9.57 1.64
C GLY A 32 -1.73 9.32 0.56
N MET A 33 -2.70 10.23 0.39
CA MET A 33 -3.71 10.19 -0.65
C MET A 33 -3.46 11.29 -1.67
N ALA A 34 -3.67 10.99 -2.96
CA ALA A 34 -3.63 12.00 -4.02
C ALA A 34 -4.71 13.08 -3.83
N HIS A 35 -5.87 12.69 -3.30
CA HIS A 35 -6.98 13.58 -2.99
C HIS A 35 -7.44 13.35 -1.55
N PRO A 36 -7.11 14.25 -0.61
CA PRO A 36 -7.50 14.10 0.78
C PRO A 36 -9.02 14.20 0.94
N ARG A 37 -9.58 13.35 1.80
CA ARG A 37 -11.01 13.34 2.16
C ARG A 37 -11.16 13.42 3.68
N PRO A 38 -12.10 14.22 4.21
CA PRO A 38 -12.35 14.28 5.65
C PRO A 38 -12.60 12.89 6.24
N GLY A 39 -11.98 12.59 7.38
CA GLY A 39 -12.12 11.31 8.08
C GLY A 39 -11.42 10.12 7.43
N GLN A 40 -10.69 10.32 6.33
CA GLN A 40 -9.92 9.27 5.63
C GLN A 40 -8.42 9.51 5.72
N VAL A 41 -7.66 8.43 5.72
CA VAL A 41 -6.20 8.42 5.63
C VAL A 41 -5.77 7.33 4.66
N GLY A 42 -4.64 7.53 3.98
CA GLY A 42 -4.15 6.58 2.98
C GLY A 42 -2.66 6.29 3.09
N ARG A 43 -2.25 5.23 2.39
CA ARG A 43 -0.86 4.83 2.18
C ARG A 43 -0.69 4.18 0.81
N GLN A 44 0.45 4.44 0.19
CA GLN A 44 0.95 3.71 -0.97
C GLN A 44 2.13 2.85 -0.53
N GLU A 45 2.12 1.58 -0.91
CA GLU A 45 3.21 0.65 -0.70
C GLU A 45 3.62 0.04 -2.05
N PHE A 46 4.90 0.07 -2.35
CA PHE A 46 5.42 -0.38 -3.64
C PHE A 46 6.25 -1.64 -3.46
N PHE A 47 6.05 -2.60 -4.35
CA PHE A 47 6.76 -3.88 -4.30
C PHE A 47 6.86 -4.48 -5.70
N THR A 48 7.74 -5.45 -5.87
CA THR A 48 7.88 -6.27 -7.06
C THR A 48 7.55 -7.71 -6.71
N THR A 49 6.71 -8.36 -7.51
CA THR A 49 6.49 -9.81 -7.41
C THR A 49 6.28 -10.38 -8.80
N ALA A 50 6.69 -11.63 -9.03
CA ALA A 50 6.67 -12.26 -10.36
C ALA A 50 7.36 -11.39 -11.45
N GLY A 51 8.45 -10.70 -11.09
CA GLY A 51 9.18 -9.81 -12.00
C GLY A 51 8.47 -8.49 -12.36
N ARG A 52 7.28 -8.23 -11.78
CA ARG A 52 6.45 -7.06 -12.10
C ARG A 52 6.34 -6.11 -10.92
N PRO A 53 6.44 -4.78 -11.13
CA PRO A 53 6.26 -3.79 -10.10
C PRO A 53 4.77 -3.53 -9.85
N PHE A 54 4.38 -3.35 -8.59
CA PHE A 54 3.02 -3.11 -8.12
C PHE A 54 3.00 -1.97 -7.11
N CYS A 55 1.86 -1.28 -7.05
CA CYS A 55 1.52 -0.31 -6.02
C CYS A 55 0.25 -0.79 -5.30
N LEU A 56 0.35 -1.08 -4.01
CA LEU A 56 -0.78 -1.26 -3.12
C LEU A 56 -1.21 0.12 -2.60
N TYR A 57 -2.39 0.56 -2.98
CA TYR A 57 -2.99 1.79 -2.47
C TYR A 57 -4.12 1.45 -1.51
N VAL A 58 -4.01 1.92 -0.27
CA VAL A 58 -4.97 1.61 0.79
C VAL A 58 -5.52 2.91 1.35
N VAL A 59 -6.84 2.96 1.49
CA VAL A 59 -7.56 4.04 2.16
C VAL A 59 -8.39 3.43 3.28
N ILE A 60 -8.29 4.00 4.48
CA ILE A 60 -9.06 3.61 5.67
C ILE A 60 -9.71 4.86 6.27
N SER A 61 -10.77 4.65 7.05
CA SER A 61 -11.54 5.72 7.67
C SER A 61 -11.65 5.58 9.19
N GLY A 62 -12.08 6.65 9.84
CA GLY A 62 -12.37 6.66 11.28
C GLY A 62 -11.15 6.94 12.16
N GLY A 63 -11.33 6.82 13.47
CA GLY A 63 -10.31 6.99 14.51
C GLY A 63 -9.39 5.77 14.67
N ARG A 64 -8.46 5.83 15.63
CA ARG A 64 -7.45 4.76 15.83
C ARG A 64 -8.08 3.40 16.18
N SER A 65 -9.16 3.37 16.94
CA SER A 65 -9.88 2.16 17.33
C SER A 65 -10.56 1.48 16.13
N GLU A 66 -11.13 2.26 15.21
CA GLU A 66 -11.83 1.77 14.01
C GLU A 66 -10.87 1.33 12.89
N ARG A 67 -9.68 1.92 12.83
CA ARG A 67 -8.65 1.56 11.83
C ARG A 67 -8.04 0.18 12.06
N ARG A 68 -7.89 -0.25 13.31
CA ARG A 68 -7.31 -1.56 13.66
C ARG A 68 -8.05 -2.74 13.02
N PRO A 69 -9.38 -2.89 13.16
CA PRO A 69 -10.11 -3.99 12.52
C PRO A 69 -10.05 -3.92 10.99
N GLN A 70 -10.07 -2.72 10.39
CA GLN A 70 -9.90 -2.56 8.93
C GLN A 70 -8.55 -3.12 8.46
N LEU A 71 -7.47 -2.86 9.20
CA LEU A 71 -6.14 -3.39 8.88
C LEU A 71 -6.02 -4.90 9.10
N ALA A 72 -6.75 -5.47 10.06
CA ALA A 72 -6.85 -6.92 10.23
C ALA A 72 -7.53 -7.56 9.01
N THR A 73 -8.64 -7.00 8.53
CA THR A 73 -9.32 -7.44 7.30
C THR A 73 -8.41 -7.30 6.09
N LEU A 74 -7.70 -6.17 5.95
CA LEU A 74 -6.71 -5.97 4.89
C LEU A 74 -5.66 -7.09 4.89
N ALA A 75 -5.11 -7.44 6.06
CA ALA A 75 -4.10 -8.49 6.15
C ALA A 75 -4.63 -9.86 5.69
N VAL A 76 -5.91 -10.16 5.91
CA VAL A 76 -6.56 -11.38 5.39
C VAL A 76 -6.64 -11.33 3.86
N VAL A 77 -7.08 -10.21 3.29
CA VAL A 77 -7.17 -10.03 1.83
C VAL A 77 -5.79 -10.11 1.18
N LEU A 78 -4.77 -9.45 1.75
CA LEU A 78 -3.42 -9.48 1.19
C LEU A 78 -2.82 -10.90 1.20
N ARG A 79 -3.15 -11.73 2.19
CA ARG A 79 -2.72 -13.14 2.24
C ARG A 79 -3.42 -14.03 1.21
N SER A 80 -4.61 -13.66 0.72
CA SER A 80 -5.30 -14.44 -0.31
C SER A 80 -4.89 -14.06 -1.74
N LEU A 81 -4.16 -12.96 -1.92
CA LEU A 81 -3.68 -12.53 -3.22
C LEU A 81 -2.68 -13.53 -3.80
N ARG A 82 -2.93 -13.94 -5.04
CA ARG A 82 -2.01 -14.70 -5.88
C ARG A 82 -1.68 -13.87 -7.11
N ILE A 83 -0.39 -13.62 -7.31
CA ILE A 83 0.12 -12.90 -8.47
C ILE A 83 1.09 -13.85 -9.16
N SER A 84 0.70 -14.29 -10.36
CA SER A 84 1.46 -15.16 -11.27
C SER A 84 2.19 -14.35 -12.32
#